data_AF-A0A2N2AXL7-F1
#
_entry.id   AF-A0A2N2AXL7-F1
#
_cell.length_a   1.000
_cell.length_b   1.000
_cell.length_c   1.000
_cell.angle_alpha   90.00
_cell.angle_beta   90.00
_cell.angle_gamma   90.00
#
_symmetry.space_group_name_H-M   'P 1'
#
loop_
_entity.id
_entity.type
_entity.pdbx_description
1 polymer ?
#
loop_
_entity_poly.entity_id
_entity_poly.type
_entity_poly.pdbx_seq_one_letter_code
_entity_poly.pdbx_strand_id
1 'polypeptide(L)'
;MKKELTCSIVQDLLPNYIEKLTSDDTNIAIEEHLDTCEDCKEAYEQMVDDIDNIEKIPVIELKFLKKVKRTRLLAAVLCVVLTLVLSCLIYVSEYKFTINKSDLSAAITEFTASYKNPVDAYVLETKEMDGVLIVSFKDQFNADVYGIAEFLGGFNQRYRIVRANIESSDYSSVVQIYPVEIKDEQYIAVSGYNLSNEIMYYGLDYYTYSSPGYLSEDRARKSIKFEVKNPQFLEFYHVEELDSLLENSVEESFYNYHLVTTSMYDADGMEITEKYRNVEDDDLRVSSGSGKAELFLIYVYIAIVMGLGIIFTRYFLTE
;
A
#
# COMPACT_ATOMS: atom_id res chain seq x y z
N MET A 1 0.75 79.03 54.81
CA MET A 1 -0.51 79.38 54.11
C MET A 1 -1.22 78.08 53.81
N LYS A 2 -2.36 77.79 54.45
CA LYS A 2 -3.22 76.68 54.03
C LYS A 2 -3.77 77.06 52.65
N LYS A 3 -3.39 76.31 51.61
CA LYS A 3 -4.05 76.41 50.30
C LYS A 3 -5.30 75.57 50.41
N GLU A 4 -6.45 76.21 50.57
CA GLU A 4 -7.73 75.51 50.40
C GLU A 4 -7.85 75.16 48.92
N LEU A 5 -8.07 73.87 48.64
CA LEU A 5 -8.36 73.41 47.27
C LEU A 5 -9.72 73.95 46.86
N THR A 6 -9.82 74.45 45.64
CA THR A 6 -11.10 74.86 45.06
C THR A 6 -11.85 73.63 44.58
N CYS A 7 -13.19 73.67 44.60
CA CYS A 7 -14.03 72.54 44.17
C CYS A 7 -13.66 72.02 42.76
N SER A 8 -13.32 72.92 41.84
CA SER A 8 -12.87 72.54 40.48
C SER A 8 -11.61 71.67 40.50
N ILE A 9 -10.64 71.97 41.37
CA ILE A 9 -9.41 71.18 41.46
C ILE A 9 -9.72 69.82 42.08
N VAL A 10 -10.61 69.76 43.08
CA VAL A 10 -11.00 68.50 43.72
C VAL A 10 -11.72 67.60 42.72
N GLN A 11 -12.71 68.13 41.99
CA GLN A 11 -13.46 67.38 40.96
C GLN A 11 -12.56 66.84 39.85
N ASP A 12 -11.58 67.63 39.38
CA ASP A 12 -10.60 67.18 38.37
C ASP A 12 -9.71 66.03 38.89
N LEU A 13 -9.48 65.95 40.20
CA LEU A 13 -8.64 64.95 40.84
C LEU A 13 -9.40 63.71 41.33
N LEU A 14 -10.74 63.78 41.45
CA LEU A 14 -11.58 62.67 41.94
C LEU A 14 -11.35 61.34 41.18
N PRO A 15 -11.25 61.30 39.84
CA PRO A 15 -11.01 60.04 39.13
C PRO A 15 -9.68 59.37 39.55
N ASN A 16 -8.61 60.17 39.62
CA ASN A 16 -7.29 59.67 40.04
C ASN A 16 -7.27 59.25 41.51
N TYR A 17 -8.04 59.95 42.36
CA TYR A 17 -8.19 59.60 43.78
C TYR A 17 -8.91 58.25 43.96
N ILE A 18 -10.01 58.03 43.24
CA ILE A 18 -10.77 56.76 43.27
C ILE A 18 -9.89 55.59 42.79
N GLU A 19 -9.06 55.81 41.77
CA GLU A 19 -8.09 54.83 41.27
C GLU A 19 -6.82 54.69 42.16
N LYS A 20 -6.71 55.44 43.26
CA LYS A 20 -5.57 55.48 44.17
C LYS A 20 -4.24 55.84 43.50
N LEU A 21 -4.28 56.75 42.53
CA LEU A 21 -3.13 57.25 41.77
C LEU A 21 -2.62 58.62 42.26
N THR A 22 -3.21 59.16 43.33
CA THR A 22 -2.81 60.41 43.97
C THR A 22 -1.84 60.17 45.14
N SER A 23 -0.99 61.16 45.44
CA SER A 23 -0.07 61.11 46.58
C SER A 23 -0.79 61.30 47.92
N ASP A 24 -0.19 60.82 49.01
CA ASP A 24 -0.76 60.91 50.37
C ASP A 24 -1.13 62.34 50.80
N ASP A 25 -0.27 63.32 50.50
CA ASP A 25 -0.54 64.74 50.78
C ASP A 25 -1.79 65.26 50.04
N THR A 26 -2.05 64.74 48.84
CA THR A 26 -3.21 65.10 48.02
C THR A 26 -4.47 64.41 48.51
N ASN A 27 -4.35 63.17 49.02
CA ASN A 27 -5.46 62.43 49.62
C ASN A 27 -6.01 63.15 50.84
N ILE A 28 -5.14 63.57 51.77
CA ILE A 28 -5.53 64.32 52.97
C ILE A 28 -6.27 65.60 52.60
N ALA A 29 -5.78 66.33 51.59
CA ALA A 29 -6.40 67.58 51.16
C ALA A 29 -7.76 67.37 50.46
N ILE A 30 -7.94 66.25 49.74
CA ILE A 30 -9.22 65.88 49.14
C ILE A 30 -10.21 65.42 50.22
N GLU A 31 -9.79 64.59 51.18
CA GLU A 31 -10.62 64.14 52.31
C GLU A 31 -11.13 65.32 53.17
N GLU A 32 -10.24 66.26 53.53
CA GLU A 32 -10.64 67.48 54.26
C GLU A 32 -11.67 68.33 53.48
N HIS A 33 -11.61 68.32 52.14
CA HIS A 33 -12.55 69.05 51.30
C HIS A 33 -13.90 68.32 51.15
N LEU A 34 -13.88 67.00 51.01
CA LEU A 34 -15.10 66.18 50.92
C LEU A 34 -15.92 66.21 52.22
N ASP A 35 -15.25 66.35 53.38
CA ASP A 35 -15.92 66.52 54.69
C ASP A 35 -16.63 67.87 54.84
N THR A 36 -16.26 68.88 54.05
CA THR A 36 -16.75 70.26 54.18
C THR A 36 -17.58 70.74 52.99
N CYS A 37 -17.57 70.04 51.86
CA CYS A 37 -18.28 70.40 50.63
C CYS A 37 -19.22 69.28 50.16
N GLU A 38 -20.53 69.50 50.30
CA GLU A 38 -21.56 68.55 49.85
C GLU A 38 -21.53 68.31 48.33
N ASP A 39 -21.29 69.34 47.52
CA ASP A 39 -21.25 69.23 46.05
C ASP A 39 -20.14 68.28 45.56
N CYS A 40 -18.96 68.32 46.20
CA CYS A 40 -17.85 67.42 45.84
C CYS A 40 -18.07 66.00 46.34
N LYS A 41 -18.78 65.84 47.47
CA LYS A 41 -19.15 64.56 48.03
C LYS A 41 -20.16 63.82 47.13
N GLU A 42 -21.18 64.52 46.64
CA GLU A 42 -22.15 63.95 45.70
C GLU A 42 -21.47 63.53 44.39
N ALA A 43 -20.55 64.34 43.87
CA ALA A 43 -19.76 64.00 42.68
C ALA A 43 -18.88 62.75 42.88
N TYR A 44 -18.28 62.58 44.06
CA TYR A 44 -17.52 61.37 44.41
C TYR A 44 -18.41 60.13 44.49
N GLU A 45 -19.56 60.23 45.17
CA GLU A 45 -20.51 59.12 45.31
C GLU A 45 -21.06 58.67 43.95
N GLN A 46 -21.41 59.61 43.06
CA GLN A 46 -21.86 59.30 41.69
C GLN A 46 -20.79 58.54 40.88
N MET A 47 -19.52 58.97 40.94
CA MET A 47 -18.43 58.31 40.22
C MET A 47 -18.11 56.92 40.77
N VAL A 48 -18.22 56.71 42.08
CA VAL A 48 -18.03 55.39 42.71
C VAL A 48 -19.17 54.44 42.34
N ASP A 49 -20.42 54.92 42.34
CA ASP A 49 -21.59 54.15 41.90
C ASP A 49 -21.51 53.77 40.42
N ASP A 50 -20.96 54.63 39.56
CA ASP A 50 -20.72 54.33 38.14
C ASP A 50 -19.64 53.24 37.94
N ILE A 51 -18.65 53.16 38.83
CA ILE A 51 -17.59 52.13 38.78
C ILE A 51 -18.10 50.78 39.27
N ASP A 52 -18.92 50.73 40.32
CA ASP A 52 -19.54 49.49 40.80
C ASP A 52 -20.60 48.94 39.83
N ASN A 53 -21.11 49.79 38.92
CA ASN A 53 -21.98 49.39 37.80
C ASN A 53 -21.23 48.91 36.53
N ILE A 54 -19.90 48.83 36.55
CA ILE A 54 -19.15 48.18 35.46
C ILE A 54 -19.44 46.67 35.54
N GLU A 55 -20.38 46.21 34.70
CA GLU A 55 -20.70 44.81 34.49
C GLU A 55 -19.41 43.97 34.46
N LYS A 56 -19.25 43.12 35.47
CA LYS A 56 -18.21 42.07 35.49
C LYS A 56 -18.26 41.34 34.15
N ILE A 57 -17.21 41.50 33.34
CA ILE A 57 -17.00 40.76 32.10
C ILE A 57 -17.37 39.29 32.36
N PRO A 58 -18.39 38.74 31.68
CA PRO A 58 -19.03 37.53 32.16
C PRO A 58 -18.07 36.35 31.99
N VAL A 59 -17.75 35.68 33.10
CA VAL A 59 -17.00 34.40 33.18
C VAL A 59 -17.56 33.33 32.21
N ILE A 60 -18.79 33.53 31.77
CA ILE A 60 -19.48 32.81 30.70
C ILE A 60 -18.62 32.79 29.42
N GLU A 61 -18.09 33.91 28.94
CA GLU A 61 -17.29 33.97 27.70
C GLU A 61 -16.02 33.12 27.76
N LEU A 62 -15.31 33.10 28.91
CA LEU A 62 -14.12 32.25 29.10
C LEU A 62 -14.45 30.75 29.07
N LYS A 63 -15.61 30.32 29.57
CA LYS A 63 -16.08 28.93 29.47
C LYS A 63 -16.48 28.58 28.04
N PHE A 64 -17.11 29.51 27.30
CA PHE A 64 -17.44 29.33 25.89
C PHE A 64 -16.19 29.18 25.03
N LEU A 65 -15.18 30.04 25.20
CA LEU A 65 -13.91 29.94 24.45
C LEU A 65 -13.16 28.62 24.74
N LYS A 66 -13.10 28.18 25.99
CA LYS A 66 -12.52 26.86 26.35
C LYS A 66 -13.31 25.70 25.75
N LYS A 67 -14.65 25.79 25.71
CA LYS A 67 -15.52 24.77 25.12
C LYS A 67 -15.35 24.70 23.60
N VAL A 68 -15.27 25.83 22.91
CA VAL A 68 -15.05 25.93 21.46
C VAL A 68 -13.68 25.39 21.06
N LYS A 69 -12.61 25.75 21.78
CA LYS A 69 -11.27 25.18 21.55
C LYS A 69 -11.23 23.67 21.76
N ARG A 70 -11.95 23.15 22.78
CA ARG A 70 -12.01 21.71 23.05
C ARG A 70 -12.82 20.97 21.98
N THR A 71 -13.95 21.50 21.51
CA THR A 71 -14.73 20.89 20.42
C THR A 71 -13.99 20.91 19.10
N ARG A 72 -13.23 21.98 18.81
CA ARG A 72 -12.38 22.06 17.61
C ARG A 72 -11.21 21.08 17.67
N LEU A 73 -10.53 20.97 18.81
CA LEU A 73 -9.52 19.94 19.03
C LEU A 73 -10.09 18.53 18.85
N LEU A 74 -11.29 18.28 19.39
CA LEU A 74 -11.95 16.98 19.28
C LEU A 74 -12.34 16.67 17.83
N ALA A 75 -12.82 17.66 17.07
CA ALA A 75 -13.08 17.54 15.64
C ALA A 75 -11.81 17.27 14.84
N ALA A 76 -10.72 17.99 15.12
CA ALA A 76 -9.42 17.77 14.48
C ALA A 76 -8.88 16.35 14.75
N VAL A 77 -8.94 15.88 16.01
CA VAL A 77 -8.56 14.50 16.37
C VAL A 77 -9.44 13.48 15.65
N LEU A 78 -10.76 13.71 15.60
CA LEU A 78 -11.69 12.82 14.91
C LEU A 78 -11.41 12.76 13.40
N CYS A 79 -11.07 13.88 12.77
CA CYS A 79 -10.62 13.91 11.37
C CYS A 79 -9.35 13.07 11.17
N VAL A 80 -8.34 13.23 12.01
CA VAL A 80 -7.10 12.43 11.93
C VAL A 80 -7.40 10.94 12.07
N VAL A 81 -8.20 10.55 13.06
CA VAL A 81 -8.59 9.15 13.25
C VAL A 81 -9.35 8.62 12.04
N LEU A 82 -10.31 9.39 11.51
CA LEU A 82 -11.08 8.99 10.33
C LEU A 82 -10.18 8.79 9.11
N THR A 83 -9.24 9.70 8.86
CA THR A 83 -8.27 9.59 7.77
C THR A 83 -7.41 8.34 7.89
N LEU A 84 -6.91 8.03 9.09
CA LEU A 84 -6.13 6.82 9.34
C LEU A 84 -6.96 5.55 9.12
N VAL A 85 -8.21 5.53 9.61
CA VAL A 85 -9.12 4.40 9.43
C VAL A 85 -9.41 4.18 7.94
N LEU A 86 -9.76 5.23 7.19
CA LEU A 86 -10.02 5.12 5.75
C LEU A 86 -8.80 4.63 4.98
N SER A 87 -7.61 5.15 5.30
CA SER A 87 -6.35 4.71 4.68
C SER A 87 -6.08 3.23 4.95
N CYS A 88 -6.30 2.79 6.20
CA CYS A 88 -6.16 1.39 6.59
C CYS A 88 -7.17 0.49 5.87
N LEU A 89 -8.43 0.92 5.75
CA LEU A 89 -9.47 0.17 5.05
C LEU A 89 -9.14 -0.02 3.56
N ILE A 90 -8.67 1.03 2.88
CA ILE A 90 -8.22 0.92 1.49
C ILE A 90 -7.08 -0.10 1.38
N TYR A 91 -6.09 -0.01 2.26
CA TYR A 91 -4.97 -0.94 2.27
C TYR A 91 -5.40 -2.40 2.47
N VAL A 92 -6.19 -2.67 3.52
CA VAL A 92 -6.66 -4.03 3.86
C VAL A 92 -7.61 -4.59 2.79
N SER A 93 -8.34 -3.73 2.08
CA SER A 93 -9.22 -4.19 0.99
C SER A 93 -8.44 -4.75 -0.21
N GLU A 94 -7.23 -4.24 -0.47
CA GLU A 94 -6.36 -4.75 -1.54
C GLU A 94 -5.48 -5.91 -1.08
N TYR A 95 -4.89 -5.81 0.13
CA TYR A 95 -4.10 -6.88 0.75
C TYR A 95 -4.98 -7.74 1.66
N LYS A 96 -5.86 -8.53 1.04
CA LYS A 96 -6.89 -9.33 1.75
C LYS A 96 -6.58 -10.83 1.84
N PHE A 97 -5.82 -11.38 0.90
CA PHE A 97 -5.64 -12.83 0.75
C PHE A 97 -4.59 -13.39 1.71
N THR A 98 -4.80 -14.59 2.27
CA THR A 98 -3.75 -15.30 3.02
C THR A 98 -2.91 -16.18 2.09
N ILE A 99 -1.83 -16.76 2.62
CA ILE A 99 -1.03 -17.78 1.91
C ILE A 99 -1.77 -19.13 1.78
N ASN A 100 -2.95 -19.29 2.39
CA ASN A 100 -3.71 -20.53 2.27
C ASN A 100 -4.09 -20.78 0.81
N LYS A 101 -3.84 -22.01 0.32
CA LYS A 101 -4.17 -22.42 -1.05
C LYS A 101 -5.62 -22.13 -1.43
N SER A 102 -6.60 -22.26 -0.52
CA SER A 102 -8.00 -21.94 -0.81
C SER A 102 -8.23 -20.45 -1.05
N ASP A 103 -7.58 -19.59 -0.27
CA ASP A 103 -7.69 -18.14 -0.40
C ASP A 103 -7.00 -17.66 -1.69
N LEU A 104 -5.84 -18.24 -2.01
CA LEU A 104 -5.10 -17.96 -3.23
C LEU A 104 -5.88 -18.45 -4.47
N SER A 105 -6.48 -19.65 -4.41
CA SER A 105 -7.39 -20.16 -5.43
C SER A 105 -8.53 -19.17 -5.70
N ALA A 106 -9.24 -18.75 -4.66
CA ALA A 106 -10.31 -17.76 -4.78
C ALA A 106 -9.83 -16.44 -5.38
N ALA A 107 -8.63 -15.98 -5.01
CA ALA A 107 -8.03 -14.77 -5.55
C ALA A 107 -7.77 -14.86 -7.06
N ILE A 108 -7.24 -16.00 -7.53
CA ILE A 108 -6.93 -16.21 -8.94
C ILE A 108 -8.23 -16.36 -9.74
N THR A 109 -9.23 -17.08 -9.23
CA THR A 109 -10.56 -17.19 -9.85
C THR A 109 -11.22 -15.81 -9.97
N GLU A 110 -11.20 -14.99 -8.91
CA GLU A 110 -11.72 -13.61 -8.93
C GLU A 110 -10.98 -12.74 -9.96
N PHE A 111 -9.65 -12.83 -10.00
CA PHE A 111 -8.81 -12.02 -10.87
C PHE A 111 -8.97 -12.34 -12.36
N THR A 112 -9.08 -13.63 -12.68
CA THR A 112 -9.18 -14.12 -14.07
C THR A 112 -10.61 -14.10 -14.61
N ALA A 113 -11.62 -13.78 -13.79
CA ALA A 113 -13.03 -13.73 -14.18
C ALA A 113 -13.32 -12.80 -15.38
N SER A 114 -12.48 -11.80 -15.63
CA SER A 114 -12.59 -10.86 -16.74
C SER A 114 -11.83 -11.29 -18.01
N TYR A 115 -11.09 -12.38 -17.95
CA TYR A 115 -10.30 -12.86 -19.09
C TYR A 115 -11.23 -13.46 -20.14
N LYS A 116 -10.72 -13.57 -21.37
CA LYS A 116 -11.45 -14.25 -22.45
C LYS A 116 -11.82 -15.69 -22.05
N ASN A 117 -10.90 -16.36 -21.35
CA ASN A 117 -11.07 -17.70 -20.82
C ASN A 117 -10.79 -17.65 -19.30
N PRO A 118 -11.83 -17.43 -18.46
CA PRO A 118 -11.66 -17.44 -17.01
C PRO A 118 -11.39 -18.87 -16.52
N VAL A 119 -10.76 -18.99 -15.37
CA VAL A 119 -10.41 -20.29 -14.76
C VAL A 119 -11.02 -20.41 -13.37
N ASP A 120 -11.41 -21.62 -12.98
CA ASP A 120 -11.64 -21.94 -11.58
C ASP A 120 -10.37 -22.54 -10.97
N ALA A 121 -9.55 -21.67 -10.39
CA ALA A 121 -8.18 -22.01 -10.05
C ALA A 121 -8.08 -22.95 -8.84
N TYR A 122 -7.30 -24.01 -9.00
CA TYR A 122 -6.80 -24.85 -7.92
C TYR A 122 -5.30 -24.68 -7.78
N VAL A 123 -4.85 -24.16 -6.63
CA VAL A 123 -3.43 -23.92 -6.38
C VAL A 123 -2.67 -25.22 -6.20
N LEU A 124 -1.59 -25.36 -6.97
CA LEU A 124 -0.68 -26.50 -6.97
C LEU A 124 0.47 -26.26 -6.01
N GLU A 125 1.37 -25.32 -6.32
CA GLU A 125 2.54 -25.00 -5.52
C GLU A 125 2.69 -23.50 -5.32
N THR A 126 3.40 -23.14 -4.25
CA THR A 126 3.68 -21.74 -3.92
C THR A 126 5.15 -21.57 -3.55
N LYS A 127 5.72 -20.44 -3.93
CA LYS A 127 7.07 -20.06 -3.53
C LYS A 127 7.16 -18.56 -3.33
N GLU A 128 7.62 -18.15 -2.15
CA GLU A 128 7.84 -16.76 -1.81
C GLU A 128 9.32 -16.42 -1.96
N MET A 129 9.61 -15.36 -2.69
CA MET A 129 10.93 -14.81 -2.90
C MET A 129 10.84 -13.29 -2.80
N ASP A 130 11.55 -12.70 -1.84
CA ASP A 130 11.73 -11.26 -1.77
C ASP A 130 10.43 -10.42 -1.69
N GLY A 131 9.39 -10.97 -1.06
CA GLY A 131 8.08 -10.33 -0.92
C GLY A 131 7.17 -10.51 -2.13
N VAL A 132 7.60 -11.27 -3.13
CA VAL A 132 6.78 -11.75 -4.25
C VAL A 132 6.44 -13.23 -4.00
N LEU A 133 5.15 -13.52 -3.91
CA LEU A 133 4.64 -14.88 -3.82
C LEU A 133 4.20 -15.33 -5.21
N ILE A 134 4.86 -16.36 -5.72
CA ILE A 134 4.54 -16.98 -6.99
C ILE A 134 3.72 -18.24 -6.71
N VAL A 135 2.64 -18.41 -7.47
CA VAL A 135 1.65 -19.46 -7.25
C VAL A 135 1.40 -20.17 -8.58
N SER A 136 1.72 -21.46 -8.67
CA SER A 136 1.26 -22.28 -9.80
C SER A 136 -0.14 -22.82 -9.51
N PHE A 137 -0.96 -22.89 -10.56
CA PHE A 137 -2.33 -23.36 -10.45
C PHE A 137 -2.75 -24.12 -11.70
N LYS A 138 -3.87 -24.83 -11.58
CA LYS A 138 -4.60 -25.40 -12.72
C LYS A 138 -6.06 -25.01 -12.68
N ASP A 139 -6.74 -25.11 -13.80
CA ASP A 139 -8.20 -25.04 -13.83
C ASP A 139 -8.80 -26.35 -13.30
N GLN A 140 -9.85 -26.26 -12.51
CA GLN A 140 -10.60 -27.41 -12.00
C GLN A 140 -11.48 -28.05 -13.08
N PHE A 141 -11.94 -27.28 -14.07
CA PHE A 141 -12.86 -27.77 -15.09
C PHE A 141 -12.18 -28.14 -16.40
N ASN A 142 -11.07 -27.46 -16.73
CA ASN A 142 -10.30 -27.71 -17.94
C ASN A 142 -8.97 -28.40 -17.58
N ALA A 143 -8.87 -29.70 -17.85
CA ALA A 143 -7.74 -30.54 -17.41
C ALA A 143 -6.38 -30.13 -17.98
N ASP A 144 -6.40 -29.42 -19.11
CA ASP A 144 -5.20 -29.01 -19.85
C ASP A 144 -4.82 -27.55 -19.59
N VAL A 145 -5.55 -26.82 -18.73
CA VAL A 145 -5.31 -25.40 -18.48
C VAL A 145 -4.58 -25.20 -17.16
N TYR A 146 -3.46 -24.50 -17.26
CA TYR A 146 -2.53 -24.24 -16.16
C TYR A 146 -2.14 -22.77 -16.13
N GLY A 147 -1.43 -22.37 -15.09
CA GLY A 147 -0.94 -21.01 -15.04
C GLY A 147 -0.07 -20.71 -13.84
N ILE A 148 0.43 -19.48 -13.85
CA ILE A 148 1.17 -18.88 -12.75
C ILE A 148 0.56 -17.54 -12.38
N ALA A 149 0.48 -17.27 -11.08
CA ALA A 149 0.02 -16.01 -10.55
C ALA A 149 1.08 -15.39 -9.65
N GLU A 150 1.21 -14.07 -9.74
CA GLU A 150 2.12 -13.27 -8.93
C GLU A 150 1.32 -12.47 -7.90
N PHE A 151 1.75 -12.56 -6.65
CA PHE A 151 1.18 -11.86 -5.52
C PHE A 151 2.26 -11.02 -4.84
N LEU A 152 1.90 -9.80 -4.42
CA LEU A 152 2.76 -8.97 -3.57
C LEU A 152 2.40 -9.15 -2.11
N GLY A 153 3.42 -9.40 -1.28
CA GLY A 153 3.32 -9.45 0.16
C GLY A 153 3.11 -8.05 0.76
N GLY A 154 2.06 -7.90 1.56
CA GLY A 154 1.78 -6.70 2.32
C GLY A 154 2.34 -6.76 3.74
N PHE A 155 2.51 -5.60 4.37
CA PHE A 155 2.99 -5.51 5.77
C PHE A 155 2.06 -6.21 6.78
N ASN A 156 0.80 -6.47 6.40
CA ASN A 156 -0.20 -7.16 7.22
C ASN A 156 -0.17 -8.69 7.08
N GLN A 157 0.90 -9.25 6.49
CA GLN A 157 1.04 -10.70 6.21
C GLN A 157 -0.09 -11.23 5.30
N ARG A 158 -0.63 -10.35 4.46
CA ARG A 158 -1.63 -10.66 3.44
C ARG A 158 -1.07 -10.33 2.08
N TYR A 159 -1.70 -10.91 1.07
CA TYR A 159 -1.26 -10.84 -0.30
C TYR A 159 -2.27 -10.10 -1.17
N ARG A 160 -1.74 -9.46 -2.20
CA ARG A 160 -2.49 -8.83 -3.28
C ARG A 160 -2.06 -9.47 -4.60
N ILE A 161 -3.00 -10.07 -5.33
CA ILE A 161 -2.72 -10.55 -6.69
C ILE A 161 -2.46 -9.37 -7.62
N VAL A 162 -1.40 -9.48 -8.42
CA VAL A 162 -0.97 -8.44 -9.36
C VAL A 162 -0.85 -8.93 -10.78
N ARG A 163 -0.62 -10.23 -11.01
CA ARG A 163 -0.56 -10.83 -12.34
C ARG A 163 -1.08 -12.26 -12.30
N ALA A 164 -1.67 -12.70 -13.40
CA ALA A 164 -1.90 -14.11 -13.68
C ALA A 164 -1.70 -14.35 -15.18
N ASN A 165 -1.03 -15.47 -15.49
CA ASN A 165 -0.85 -15.98 -16.84
C ASN A 165 -1.44 -17.39 -16.88
N ILE A 166 -2.20 -17.66 -17.92
CA ILE A 166 -2.94 -18.90 -18.17
C ILE A 166 -2.46 -19.45 -19.51
N GLU A 167 -2.09 -20.73 -19.52
CA GLU A 167 -1.61 -21.43 -20.71
C GLU A 167 -2.11 -22.86 -20.73
N SER A 168 -2.51 -23.34 -21.92
CA SER A 168 -2.83 -24.74 -22.14
C SER A 168 -1.56 -25.60 -22.28
N SER A 169 -1.61 -26.83 -21.77
CA SER A 169 -0.61 -27.87 -22.00
C SER A 169 -1.12 -28.86 -23.04
N ASP A 170 -0.28 -29.22 -24.00
CA ASP A 170 -0.56 -30.30 -24.95
C ASP A 170 -0.28 -31.70 -24.35
N TYR A 171 0.14 -31.77 -23.09
CA TYR A 171 0.63 -33.00 -22.46
C TYR A 171 -0.10 -33.29 -21.15
N SER A 172 -0.34 -34.58 -20.90
CA SER A 172 -0.99 -35.11 -19.69
C SER A 172 -0.08 -35.12 -18.44
N SER A 173 1.23 -35.25 -18.64
CA SER A 173 2.26 -34.90 -17.65
C SER A 173 2.83 -33.54 -18.03
N VAL A 174 2.75 -32.59 -17.11
CA VAL A 174 2.93 -31.17 -17.44
C VAL A 174 4.22 -30.65 -16.83
N VAL A 175 5.07 -30.08 -17.67
CA VAL A 175 6.18 -29.21 -17.27
C VAL A 175 6.01 -27.92 -18.08
N GLN A 176 5.91 -26.79 -17.41
CA GLN A 176 5.74 -25.48 -18.05
C GLN A 176 6.72 -24.48 -17.47
N ILE A 177 7.16 -23.56 -18.33
CA ILE A 177 8.12 -22.51 -18.01
C ILE A 177 7.43 -21.15 -18.05
N TYR A 178 7.70 -20.34 -17.04
CA TYR A 178 7.17 -18.99 -16.94
C TYR A 178 8.33 -18.04 -16.64
N PRO A 179 8.67 -17.12 -17.57
CA PRO A 179 9.54 -16.01 -17.26
C PRO A 179 8.88 -15.13 -16.20
N VAL A 180 9.61 -14.88 -15.11
CA VAL A 180 9.14 -14.02 -14.03
C VAL A 180 10.25 -13.06 -13.61
N GLU A 181 9.86 -11.87 -13.20
CA GLU A 181 10.78 -10.83 -12.75
C GLU A 181 10.54 -10.58 -11.26
N ILE A 182 11.61 -10.68 -10.47
CA ILE A 182 11.57 -10.51 -9.02
C ILE A 182 12.67 -9.52 -8.65
N LYS A 183 12.29 -8.32 -8.17
CA LYS A 183 13.24 -7.23 -7.82
C LYS A 183 14.27 -6.91 -8.91
N ASP A 184 13.80 -6.70 -10.14
CA ASP A 184 14.63 -6.38 -11.31
C ASP A 184 15.57 -7.52 -11.77
N GLU A 185 15.50 -8.70 -11.15
CA GLU A 185 16.19 -9.91 -11.58
C GLU A 185 15.24 -10.84 -12.34
N GLN A 186 15.76 -11.52 -13.36
CA GLN A 186 15.00 -12.41 -14.23
C GLN A 186 15.18 -13.86 -13.80
N TYR A 187 14.06 -14.55 -13.63
CA TYR A 187 14.00 -15.96 -13.28
C TYR A 187 13.14 -16.73 -14.26
N ILE A 188 13.43 -18.01 -14.43
CA ILE A 188 12.53 -18.98 -15.06
C ILE A 188 11.88 -19.80 -13.94
N ALA A 189 10.58 -19.62 -13.76
CA ALA A 189 9.78 -20.49 -12.91
C ALA A 189 9.37 -21.73 -13.70
N VAL A 190 9.68 -22.92 -13.19
CA VAL A 190 9.33 -24.21 -13.80
C VAL A 190 8.28 -24.89 -12.94
N SER A 191 7.07 -25.04 -13.48
CA SER A 191 5.96 -25.71 -12.80
C SER A 191 5.78 -27.11 -13.36
N GLY A 192 5.88 -28.11 -12.48
CA GLY A 192 5.60 -29.51 -12.81
C GLY A 192 4.32 -29.99 -12.16
N TYR A 193 3.48 -30.72 -12.90
CA TYR A 193 2.25 -31.31 -12.37
C TYR A 193 1.90 -32.65 -13.04
N ASN A 194 1.40 -33.59 -12.23
CA ASN A 194 0.96 -34.90 -12.69
C ASN A 194 2.05 -35.65 -13.49
N LEU A 195 3.32 -35.51 -13.10
CA LEU A 195 4.41 -36.24 -13.74
C LEU A 195 4.31 -37.73 -13.40
N SER A 196 4.36 -38.56 -14.44
CA SER A 196 4.53 -40.00 -14.32
C SER A 196 5.85 -40.36 -13.64
N ASN A 197 5.86 -41.44 -12.85
CA ASN A 197 7.07 -41.96 -12.20
C ASN A 197 8.15 -42.46 -13.18
N GLU A 198 7.81 -42.60 -14.47
CA GLU A 198 8.78 -42.91 -15.52
C GLU A 198 9.64 -41.68 -15.89
N ILE A 199 9.17 -40.47 -15.59
CA ILE A 199 9.88 -39.22 -15.87
C ILE A 199 10.87 -38.97 -14.73
N MET A 200 12.15 -39.17 -15.01
CA MET A 200 13.24 -38.97 -14.04
C MET A 200 13.90 -37.61 -14.19
N TYR A 201 13.83 -37.02 -15.38
CA TYR A 201 14.38 -35.69 -15.65
C TYR A 201 13.43 -34.86 -16.50
N TYR A 202 13.45 -33.55 -16.31
CA TYR A 202 12.90 -32.61 -17.27
C TYR A 202 14.03 -31.78 -17.89
N GLY A 203 13.84 -31.38 -19.15
CA GLY A 203 14.77 -30.52 -19.87
C GLY A 203 14.22 -29.12 -20.03
N LEU A 204 15.09 -28.12 -19.88
CA LEU A 204 14.87 -26.77 -20.39
C LEU A 204 15.51 -26.68 -21.78
N ASP A 205 14.68 -26.53 -22.81
CA ASP A 205 15.09 -26.65 -24.21
C ASP A 205 15.34 -25.29 -24.85
N TYR A 206 16.60 -25.08 -25.22
CA TYR A 206 17.08 -23.91 -25.92
C TYR A 206 17.22 -24.19 -27.41
N TYR A 207 16.80 -23.22 -28.23
CA TYR A 207 17.32 -23.13 -29.58
C TYR A 207 18.66 -22.40 -29.54
N THR A 208 19.63 -22.93 -30.25
CA THR A 208 21.00 -22.43 -30.38
C THR A 208 21.35 -22.36 -31.85
N TYR A 209 22.20 -21.42 -32.25
CA TYR A 209 22.56 -21.22 -33.66
C TYR A 209 24.08 -21.26 -33.81
N SER A 210 24.59 -22.02 -34.78
CA SER A 210 26.03 -22.10 -35.09
C SER A 210 26.59 -20.80 -35.69
N SER A 211 25.74 -19.96 -36.27
CA SER A 211 26.11 -18.66 -36.87
C SER A 211 25.31 -17.51 -36.26
N PRO A 212 25.84 -16.27 -36.27
CA PRO A 212 25.05 -15.09 -35.92
C PRO A 212 23.82 -14.95 -36.83
N GLY A 213 22.66 -14.79 -36.20
CA GLY A 213 21.35 -14.69 -36.86
C GLY A 213 20.38 -15.76 -36.35
N TYR A 214 19.24 -15.89 -37.03
CA TYR A 214 18.20 -16.88 -36.74
C TYR A 214 17.98 -17.79 -37.95
N LEU A 215 19.07 -18.25 -38.58
CA LEU A 215 19.00 -19.13 -39.75
C LEU A 215 18.52 -20.52 -39.31
N SER A 216 17.38 -20.97 -39.86
CA SER A 216 16.77 -22.25 -39.47
C SER A 216 17.66 -23.47 -39.75
N GLU A 217 18.52 -23.40 -40.76
CA GLU A 217 19.49 -24.45 -41.11
C GLU A 217 20.58 -24.64 -40.05
N ASP A 218 20.88 -23.58 -39.30
CA ASP A 218 21.91 -23.54 -38.25
C ASP A 218 21.35 -23.83 -36.85
N ARG A 219 20.02 -24.02 -36.75
CA ARG A 219 19.32 -24.17 -35.47
C ARG A 219 19.50 -25.57 -34.91
N ALA A 220 20.10 -25.66 -33.73
CA ALA A 220 20.17 -26.87 -32.92
C ALA A 220 19.37 -26.71 -31.62
N ARG A 221 18.74 -27.79 -31.17
CA ARG A 221 18.11 -27.88 -29.84
C ARG A 221 19.15 -28.37 -28.83
N LYS A 222 19.28 -27.66 -27.72
CA LYS A 222 20.11 -28.03 -26.58
C LYS A 222 19.25 -28.02 -25.31
N SER A 223 19.45 -29.03 -24.47
CA SER A 223 18.59 -29.25 -23.31
C SER A 223 19.44 -29.31 -22.05
N ILE A 224 19.15 -28.43 -21.09
CA ILE A 224 19.71 -28.52 -19.74
C ILE A 224 18.75 -29.39 -18.92
N LYS A 225 19.24 -30.51 -18.39
CA LYS A 225 18.41 -31.51 -17.71
C LYS A 225 18.47 -31.33 -16.19
N PHE A 226 17.31 -31.42 -15.55
CA PHE A 226 17.13 -31.33 -14.11
C PHE A 226 16.40 -32.57 -13.60
N GLU A 227 16.81 -33.09 -12.45
CA GLU A 227 16.21 -34.27 -11.83
C GLU A 227 14.81 -33.95 -11.29
N VAL A 228 13.84 -34.81 -11.60
CA VAL A 228 12.49 -34.73 -11.05
C VAL A 228 12.48 -35.36 -9.66
N LYS A 229 12.40 -34.50 -8.64
CA LYS A 229 12.36 -34.95 -7.23
C LYS A 229 10.96 -35.30 -6.75
N ASN A 230 9.95 -34.62 -7.28
CA ASN A 230 8.56 -34.79 -6.93
C ASN A 230 7.69 -34.74 -8.20
N PRO A 231 6.57 -35.47 -8.26
CA PRO A 231 5.67 -35.43 -9.42
C PRO A 231 4.89 -34.11 -9.56
N GLN A 232 4.97 -33.26 -8.55
CA GLN A 232 4.44 -31.90 -8.52
C GLN A 232 5.49 -30.99 -7.88
N PHE A 233 5.83 -29.88 -8.53
CA PHE A 233 6.84 -28.95 -8.05
C PHE A 233 6.69 -27.54 -8.65
N LEU A 234 7.35 -26.58 -8.02
CA LEU A 234 7.57 -25.24 -8.56
C LEU A 234 9.01 -24.82 -8.24
N GLU A 235 9.86 -24.87 -9.25
CA GLU A 235 11.30 -24.58 -9.17
C GLU A 235 11.62 -23.25 -9.85
N PHE A 236 12.73 -22.63 -9.48
CA PHE A 236 13.14 -21.32 -9.99
C PHE A 236 14.61 -21.35 -10.29
N TYR A 237 14.97 -20.83 -11.45
CA TYR A 237 16.33 -20.72 -11.91
C TYR A 237 16.61 -19.29 -12.33
N HIS A 238 17.71 -18.73 -11.83
CA HIS A 238 18.16 -17.42 -12.27
C HIS A 238 18.61 -17.52 -13.74
N VAL A 239 18.22 -16.56 -14.57
CA VAL A 239 18.52 -16.63 -16.01
C VAL A 239 20.03 -16.69 -16.27
N GLU A 240 20.84 -15.91 -15.55
CA GLU A 240 22.31 -15.96 -15.70
C GLU A 240 22.93 -17.30 -15.30
N GLU A 241 22.31 -18.02 -14.35
CA GLU A 241 22.76 -19.35 -13.94
C GLU A 241 22.45 -20.37 -15.04
N LEU A 242 21.26 -20.31 -15.63
CA LEU A 242 20.90 -21.16 -16.76
C LEU A 242 21.79 -20.92 -17.98
N ASP A 243 22.08 -19.66 -18.27
CA ASP A 243 22.97 -19.26 -19.36
C ASP A 243 24.38 -19.82 -19.13
N SER A 244 24.90 -19.68 -17.90
CA SER A 244 26.18 -20.28 -17.50
C SER A 244 26.18 -21.81 -17.62
N LEU A 245 25.09 -22.48 -17.24
CA LEU A 245 24.95 -23.93 -17.40
C LEU A 245 24.92 -24.34 -18.87
N LEU A 246 24.24 -23.56 -19.72
CA LEU A 246 24.19 -23.82 -21.16
C LEU A 246 25.58 -23.69 -21.78
N GLU A 247 26.29 -22.59 -21.51
CA GLU A 247 27.63 -22.32 -22.02
C GLU A 247 28.63 -23.42 -21.61
N ASN A 248 28.56 -23.88 -20.36
CA ASN A 248 29.44 -24.95 -19.87
C ASN A 248 29.07 -26.35 -20.42
N SER A 249 27.86 -26.52 -20.97
CA SER A 249 27.39 -27.81 -21.49
C SER A 249 27.85 -28.10 -22.92
N VAL A 250 28.43 -27.12 -23.63
CA VAL A 250 28.79 -27.25 -25.04
C VAL A 250 30.24 -26.80 -25.27
N GLU A 251 31.00 -27.58 -26.05
CA GLU A 251 32.38 -27.22 -26.42
C GLU A 251 32.45 -26.16 -27.54
N GLU A 252 31.38 -26.03 -28.33
CA GLU A 252 31.27 -25.12 -29.48
C GLU A 252 30.53 -23.83 -29.11
N SER A 253 30.98 -22.70 -29.67
CA SER A 253 30.30 -21.42 -29.50
C SER A 253 28.96 -21.40 -30.25
N PHE A 254 27.91 -20.95 -29.58
CA PHE A 254 26.58 -20.77 -30.17
C PHE A 254 26.09 -19.32 -29.98
N TYR A 255 25.23 -18.88 -30.90
CA TYR A 255 24.70 -17.52 -30.97
C TYR A 255 23.18 -17.51 -30.79
N ASN A 256 22.64 -16.36 -30.36
CA ASN A 256 21.20 -16.05 -30.26
C ASN A 256 20.36 -17.15 -29.59
N TYR A 257 20.92 -17.79 -28.56
CA TYR A 257 20.21 -18.84 -27.87
C TYR A 257 19.04 -18.25 -27.07
N HIS A 258 17.96 -19.00 -26.99
CA HIS A 258 16.80 -18.63 -26.20
C HIS A 258 16.05 -19.89 -25.79
N LEU A 259 15.47 -19.84 -24.59
CA LEU A 259 14.62 -20.90 -24.06
C LEU A 259 13.30 -20.94 -24.84
N VAL A 260 12.87 -22.14 -25.22
CA VAL A 260 11.71 -22.33 -26.12
C VAL A 260 10.63 -23.17 -25.48
N THR A 261 11.02 -24.29 -24.87
CA THR A 261 10.06 -25.28 -24.37
C THR A 261 10.72 -26.18 -23.33
N THR A 262 10.00 -27.21 -22.91
CA THR A 262 10.46 -28.25 -22.01
C THR A 262 10.29 -29.64 -22.59
N SER A 263 11.09 -30.56 -22.08
CA SER A 263 11.02 -31.99 -22.40
C SER A 263 11.06 -32.86 -21.16
N MET A 264 10.69 -34.12 -21.32
CA MET A 264 10.64 -35.13 -20.27
C MET A 264 11.48 -36.33 -20.68
N TYR A 265 12.28 -36.86 -19.75
CA TYR A 265 13.21 -37.95 -19.99
C TYR A 265 13.08 -39.06 -18.94
N ASP A 266 13.35 -40.29 -19.36
CA ASP A 266 13.39 -41.47 -18.47
C ASP A 266 14.73 -41.61 -17.72
N ALA A 267 14.87 -42.71 -16.97
CA ALA A 267 16.07 -43.03 -16.20
C ALA A 267 17.32 -43.24 -17.07
N ASP A 268 17.14 -43.69 -18.31
CA ASP A 268 18.22 -43.90 -19.28
C ASP A 268 18.57 -42.60 -20.04
N GLY A 269 17.83 -41.51 -19.77
CA GLY A 269 18.00 -40.21 -20.39
C GLY A 269 17.38 -40.09 -21.78
N MET A 270 16.54 -41.04 -22.18
CA MET A 270 15.78 -41.02 -23.44
C MET A 270 14.61 -40.06 -23.32
N GLU A 271 14.38 -39.23 -24.35
CA GLU A 271 13.24 -38.31 -24.37
C GLU A 271 11.93 -39.08 -24.56
N ILE A 272 11.00 -38.91 -23.62
CA ILE A 272 9.69 -39.56 -23.60
C ILE A 272 8.54 -38.54 -23.63
N THR A 273 8.83 -37.26 -23.93
CA THR A 273 7.85 -36.15 -23.97
C THR A 273 6.58 -36.50 -24.75
N GLU A 274 6.75 -36.99 -25.99
CA GLU A 274 5.65 -37.28 -26.91
C GLU A 274 4.77 -38.47 -26.48
N LYS A 275 5.23 -39.31 -25.53
CA LYS A 275 4.39 -40.36 -24.94
C LYS A 275 3.19 -39.80 -24.19
N TYR A 276 3.30 -38.57 -23.69
CA TYR A 276 2.28 -37.92 -22.86
C TYR A 276 1.42 -36.93 -23.63
N ARG A 277 1.62 -36.76 -24.95
CA ARG A 277 0.85 -35.82 -25.78
C ARG A 277 -0.64 -36.20 -25.74
N ASN A 278 -1.49 -35.22 -25.47
CA ASN A 278 -2.93 -35.34 -25.51
C ASN A 278 -3.42 -35.55 -26.95
N VAL A 279 -4.50 -36.30 -27.12
CA VAL A 279 -5.03 -36.71 -28.44
C VAL A 279 -6.05 -35.69 -29.00
N GLU A 280 -6.28 -34.56 -28.34
CA GLU A 280 -7.33 -33.59 -28.69
C GLU A 280 -6.86 -32.40 -29.56
N ASP A 281 -7.83 -31.77 -30.25
CA ASP A 281 -7.71 -30.80 -31.35
C ASP A 281 -6.91 -29.53 -31.01
N ASP A 282 -5.98 -29.15 -31.90
CA ASP A 282 -5.18 -27.91 -31.85
C ASP A 282 -6.01 -26.61 -31.73
N ASP A 283 -7.31 -26.66 -32.03
CA ASP A 283 -8.23 -25.52 -32.08
C ASP A 283 -8.70 -25.00 -30.70
N LEU A 284 -8.37 -25.68 -29.60
CA LEU A 284 -8.77 -25.31 -28.23
C LEU A 284 -7.65 -24.67 -27.37
N ARG A 285 -6.47 -24.39 -27.94
CA ARG A 285 -5.37 -23.79 -27.17
C ARG A 285 -5.75 -22.45 -26.55
N VAL A 286 -5.47 -22.31 -25.26
CA VAL A 286 -5.73 -21.11 -24.47
C VAL A 286 -4.40 -20.50 -24.06
N SER A 287 -4.21 -19.22 -24.38
CA SER A 287 -3.20 -18.38 -23.76
C SER A 287 -3.85 -17.05 -23.40
N SER A 288 -3.76 -16.66 -22.13
CA SER A 288 -4.28 -15.39 -21.65
C SER A 288 -3.49 -14.96 -20.43
N GLY A 289 -2.94 -13.74 -20.46
CA GLY A 289 -2.26 -13.16 -19.33
C GLY A 289 -2.70 -11.72 -19.14
N SER A 290 -2.79 -11.28 -17.89
CA SER A 290 -2.86 -9.85 -17.60
C SER A 290 -2.21 -9.51 -16.26
N GLY A 291 -1.60 -8.34 -16.23
CA GLY A 291 -1.12 -7.70 -15.01
C GLY A 291 -2.01 -6.53 -14.65
N LYS A 292 -2.11 -6.21 -13.34
CA LYS A 292 -2.67 -4.94 -12.90
C LYS A 292 -1.78 -3.82 -13.41
N ALA A 293 -2.31 -3.01 -14.33
CA ALA A 293 -1.60 -1.83 -14.85
C ALA A 293 -1.33 -0.77 -13.78
N GLU A 294 -2.08 -0.81 -12.67
CA GLU A 294 -2.13 0.25 -11.66
C GLU A 294 -1.57 -0.24 -10.31
N LEU A 295 -0.35 -0.79 -10.32
CA LEU A 295 0.33 -1.27 -9.10
C LEU A 295 0.39 -0.18 -8.01
N PHE A 296 0.67 1.07 -8.41
CA PHE A 296 0.87 2.21 -7.51
C PHE A 296 -0.40 2.97 -7.11
N LEU A 297 -1.52 2.75 -7.78
CA LEU A 297 -2.72 3.57 -7.63
C LEU A 297 -3.35 3.45 -6.24
N ILE A 298 -3.19 2.31 -5.56
CA ILE A 298 -3.56 2.18 -4.15
C ILE A 298 -2.85 3.22 -3.27
N TYR A 299 -1.56 3.45 -3.48
CA TYR A 299 -0.77 4.42 -2.72
C TYR A 299 -1.16 5.85 -3.09
N VAL A 300 -1.54 6.08 -4.35
CA VAL A 300 -2.10 7.37 -4.79
C VAL A 300 -3.42 7.66 -4.07
N TYR A 301 -4.33 6.69 -3.97
CA TYR A 301 -5.59 6.86 -3.22
C TYR A 301 -5.34 7.10 -1.74
N ILE A 302 -4.43 6.35 -1.12
CA ILE A 302 -4.05 6.57 0.28
C ILE A 302 -3.45 7.98 0.45
N ALA A 303 -2.58 8.44 -0.46
CA ALA A 303 -2.01 9.78 -0.43
C ALA A 303 -3.07 10.88 -0.58
N ILE A 304 -4.06 10.71 -1.46
CA ILE A 304 -5.19 11.63 -1.62
C ILE A 304 -6.00 11.71 -0.32
N VAL A 305 -6.34 10.56 0.28
CA VAL A 305 -7.06 10.50 1.56
C VAL A 305 -6.28 11.19 2.68
N MET A 306 -4.97 10.95 2.76
CA MET A 306 -4.11 11.62 3.73
C MET A 306 -4.03 13.13 3.49
N GLY A 307 -3.89 13.57 2.24
CA GLY A 307 -3.85 14.99 1.86
C GLY A 307 -5.13 15.74 2.25
N LEU A 308 -6.30 15.16 1.94
CA LEU A 308 -7.59 15.71 2.37
C LEU A 308 -7.72 15.75 3.89
N GLY A 309 -7.27 14.69 4.58
CA GLY A 309 -7.23 14.63 6.04
C GLY A 309 -6.42 15.76 6.67
N ILE A 310 -5.25 16.08 6.11
CA ILE A 310 -4.41 17.19 6.57
C ILE A 310 -5.11 18.53 6.36
N ILE A 311 -5.74 18.74 5.20
CA ILE A 311 -6.48 19.98 4.90
C ILE A 311 -7.62 20.18 5.90
N PHE A 312 -8.44 19.16 6.13
CA PHE A 312 -9.54 19.26 7.11
C PHE A 312 -9.05 19.43 8.54
N THR A 313 -7.97 18.74 8.93
CA THR A 313 -7.39 18.89 10.27
C THR A 313 -6.86 20.31 10.48
N ARG A 314 -6.19 20.89 9.48
CA ARG A 314 -5.75 22.29 9.53
C ARG A 314 -6.93 23.24 9.64
N TYR A 315 -7.99 23.05 8.84
CA TYR A 315 -9.20 23.87 8.92
C TYR A 315 -9.74 23.98 10.37
N PHE A 316 -9.83 22.86 11.10
CA PHE A 316 -10.27 22.88 12.51
C PHE A 316 -9.27 23.45 13.52
N LEU A 317 -7.98 23.56 13.17
CA LEU A 317 -6.91 24.07 14.05
C LEU A 317 -6.57 25.55 13.83
N THR A 318 -6.78 26.09 12.63
CA THR A 318 -6.41 27.48 12.27
C THR A 318 -7.51 28.52 12.48
N GLU A 319 -8.77 28.11 12.65
CA GLU A 319 -9.91 29.00 12.96
C GLU A 319 -10.37 28.90 14.41
#